data_AF-A0A7J4ZW18-F1
#
_entry.id   AF-A0A7J4ZW18-F1
#
_cell.length_a   1.000
_cell.length_b   1.000
_cell.length_c   1.000
_cell.angle_alpha   90.00
_cell.angle_beta   90.00
_cell.angle_gamma   90.00
#
_symmetry.space_group_name_H-M   'P 1'
#
loop_
_entity.id
_entity.type
_entity.pdbx_description
1 polymer ?
#
loop_
_entity_poly.entity_id
_entity_poly.type
_entity_poly.pdbx_seq_one_letter_code
_entity_poly.pdbx_strand_id
1 'polypeptide(L)'
;GDAKSLRGGTLLLTQLRAADNEVYALAQGNLVVGGLSASGKSGSSVTVNTPTGGRIPNGAMIEREIATDFATRPQVLLRLRHPNFDTATNVVEAINRRYGQVATTADGTSVEVVAPTNPTERVAFVAKLEGMPIAVGEETPKVVFNSRTGTVVISDGLRVRSAA
;
A
#
# COMPACT_ATOMS: atom_id res chain seq x y z
N GLY A 1 -10.26 -29.59 -13.29
CA GLY A 1 -11.67 -29.98 -13.35
C GLY A 1 -12.49 -28.83 -12.81
N ASP A 2 -13.55 -28.44 -13.50
CA ASP A 2 -14.27 -27.21 -13.17
C ASP A 2 -15.26 -27.46 -12.04
N ALA A 3 -15.09 -26.75 -10.93
CA ALA A 3 -15.96 -26.86 -9.78
C ALA A 3 -17.25 -26.05 -10.00
N LYS A 4 -18.40 -26.63 -9.67
CA LYS A 4 -19.70 -25.92 -9.67
C LYS A 4 -19.88 -25.02 -8.43
N SER A 5 -19.09 -25.26 -7.39
CA SER A 5 -19.01 -24.47 -6.16
C SER A 5 -17.72 -24.82 -5.41
N LEU A 6 -17.13 -23.83 -4.72
CA LEU A 6 -15.96 -24.01 -3.85
C LEU A 6 -16.34 -24.14 -2.36
N ARG A 7 -17.64 -24.13 -2.04
CA ARG A 7 -18.12 -24.21 -0.66
C ARG A 7 -17.66 -25.51 0.01
N GLY A 8 -17.07 -25.40 1.19
CA GLY A 8 -16.53 -26.54 1.94
C GLY A 8 -15.24 -27.12 1.33
N GLY A 9 -14.71 -26.49 0.28
CA GLY A 9 -13.43 -26.86 -0.30
C GLY A 9 -12.25 -26.40 0.54
N THR A 10 -11.12 -27.06 0.33
CA THR A 10 -9.82 -26.71 0.91
C THR A 10 -8.85 -26.46 -0.23
N LEU A 11 -8.10 -25.35 -0.16
CA LEU A 11 -7.00 -25.07 -1.06
C LEU A 11 -5.85 -25.95 -0.60
N LEU A 12 -5.41 -26.84 -1.51
CA LEU A 12 -4.18 -27.59 -1.32
C LEU A 12 -2.98 -26.64 -1.39
N LEU A 13 -1.86 -27.04 -0.81
CA LEU A 13 -0.63 -26.24 -0.79
C LEU A 13 -0.32 -25.66 -2.17
N THR A 14 -0.42 -24.34 -2.29
CA THR A 14 -0.32 -23.62 -3.55
C THR A 14 0.75 -22.54 -3.44
N GLN A 15 1.66 -22.51 -4.42
CA GLN A 15 2.73 -21.51 -4.48
C GLN A 15 2.18 -20.17 -4.99
N LEU A 16 2.46 -19.10 -4.25
CA LEU A 16 2.20 -17.73 -4.64
C LEU A 16 3.47 -17.13 -5.27
N ARG A 17 3.40 -16.87 -6.57
CA ARG A 17 4.51 -16.35 -7.37
C ARG A 17 4.35 -14.86 -7.64
N ALA A 18 5.46 -14.13 -7.65
CA ALA A 18 5.48 -12.76 -8.13
C ALA A 18 5.67 -12.73 -9.66
N ALA A 19 5.66 -11.53 -10.25
CA ALA A 19 5.82 -11.33 -11.69
C ALA A 19 7.20 -11.77 -12.22
N ASP A 20 8.16 -12.00 -11.33
CA ASP A 20 9.49 -12.55 -11.61
C ASP A 20 9.53 -14.09 -11.66
N ASN A 21 8.37 -14.76 -11.56
CA ASN A 21 8.19 -16.22 -11.47
C ASN A 21 8.76 -16.88 -10.21
N GLU A 22 9.24 -16.12 -9.24
CA GLU A 22 9.77 -16.68 -8.00
C GLU A 22 8.66 -16.89 -6.96
N VAL A 23 8.81 -17.92 -6.13
CA VAL A 23 7.86 -18.24 -5.06
C VAL A 23 8.21 -17.42 -3.81
N TYR A 24 7.25 -16.62 -3.35
CA TYR A 24 7.42 -15.78 -2.15
C TYR A 24 6.62 -16.28 -0.95
N ALA A 25 5.49 -16.92 -1.21
CA ALA A 25 4.62 -17.45 -0.18
C ALA A 25 3.96 -18.76 -0.60
N LEU A 26 3.54 -19.55 0.37
CA LEU A 26 2.69 -20.71 0.20
C LEU A 26 1.32 -20.42 0.79
N ALA A 27 0.27 -20.82 0.09
CA ALA A 27 -1.09 -20.69 0.57
C ALA A 27 -1.75 -22.06 0.72
N GLN A 28 -2.43 -22.28 1.84
CA GLN A 28 -3.23 -23.47 2.12
C GLN A 28 -4.35 -23.11 3.09
N GLY A 29 -5.49 -23.78 2.98
CA GLY A 29 -6.53 -23.69 4.00
C GLY A 29 -7.95 -23.83 3.47
N ASN A 30 -8.90 -23.79 4.40
CA ASN A 30 -10.32 -23.93 4.06
C ASN A 30 -10.84 -22.66 3.40
N LEU A 31 -11.58 -22.82 2.30
CA LEU A 31 -12.14 -21.69 1.57
C LEU A 31 -13.41 -21.18 2.25
N VAL A 32 -13.44 -19.87 2.45
CA VAL A 32 -14.68 -19.15 2.77
C VAL A 32 -15.29 -18.66 1.47
N VAL A 33 -16.50 -19.12 1.17
CA VAL A 33 -17.24 -18.80 -0.07
C VAL A 33 -18.50 -18.03 0.27
N GLY A 34 -18.61 -16.81 -0.24
CA GLY A 34 -19.79 -15.94 -0.03
C GLY A 34 -20.98 -16.27 -0.93
N GLY A 35 -20.85 -17.26 -1.82
CA GLY A 35 -21.87 -17.67 -2.79
C GLY A 35 -22.67 -18.91 -2.42
N LEU A 36 -23.93 -18.95 -2.84
CA LEU A 36 -24.86 -20.07 -2.71
C LEU A 36 -25.49 -20.34 -4.08
N SER A 37 -25.45 -21.59 -4.53
CA SER A 37 -26.28 -22.06 -5.63
C SER A 37 -27.16 -23.20 -5.14
N ALA A 38 -28.46 -23.13 -5.44
CA ALA A 38 -29.45 -24.14 -5.09
C ALA A 38 -30.35 -24.41 -6.31
N SER A 39 -30.62 -25.68 -6.58
CA SER A 39 -31.56 -26.10 -7.63
C SER A 39 -32.69 -26.95 -7.05
N GLY A 40 -33.91 -26.68 -7.50
CA GLY A 40 -35.10 -27.44 -7.15
C GLY A 40 -35.39 -28.55 -8.17
N LYS A 41 -36.10 -29.59 -7.75
CA LYS A 41 -36.56 -30.68 -8.63
C LYS A 41 -37.53 -30.23 -9.74
N SER A 42 -38.05 -29.00 -9.63
CA SER A 42 -38.88 -28.31 -10.63
C SER A 42 -38.09 -27.64 -11.77
N GLY A 43 -36.76 -27.67 -11.73
CA GLY A 43 -35.89 -26.96 -12.68
C GLY A 43 -35.58 -25.49 -12.29
N SER A 44 -36.17 -24.99 -11.22
CA SER A 44 -35.86 -23.66 -10.68
C SER A 44 -34.46 -23.64 -10.06
N SER A 45 -33.66 -22.61 -10.31
CA SER A 45 -32.37 -22.41 -9.64
C SER A 45 -32.26 -21.01 -9.07
N VAL A 46 -31.55 -20.89 -7.94
CA VAL A 46 -31.22 -19.63 -7.29
C VAL A 46 -29.72 -19.61 -7.09
N THR A 47 -29.07 -18.58 -7.62
CA THR A 47 -27.65 -18.30 -7.40
C THR A 47 -27.52 -16.94 -6.73
N VAL A 48 -26.91 -16.92 -5.56
CA VAL A 48 -26.56 -15.71 -4.80
C VAL A 48 -25.05 -15.60 -4.78
N ASN A 49 -24.50 -14.47 -5.27
CA ASN A 49 -23.05 -14.22 -5.45
C ASN A 49 -22.35 -15.27 -6.33
N THR A 50 -21.00 -15.28 -6.31
CA THR A 50 -20.16 -16.18 -7.12
C THR A 50 -19.76 -17.42 -6.31
N PRO A 51 -20.36 -18.61 -6.53
CA PRO A 51 -20.06 -19.81 -5.75
C PRO A 51 -18.69 -20.42 -6.07
N THR A 52 -18.06 -20.01 -7.18
CA THR A 52 -16.75 -20.48 -7.66
C THR A 52 -15.58 -19.58 -7.25
N GLY A 53 -15.83 -18.57 -6.40
CA GLY A 53 -14.78 -17.73 -5.80
C GLY A 53 -14.77 -17.88 -4.29
N GLY A 54 -13.58 -17.98 -3.70
CA GLY A 54 -13.41 -18.08 -2.25
C GLY A 54 -12.22 -17.25 -1.77
N ARG A 55 -12.21 -16.94 -0.47
CA ARG A 55 -11.08 -16.29 0.20
C ARG A 55 -10.60 -17.19 1.33
N ILE A 56 -9.30 -17.12 1.61
CA ILE A 56 -8.69 -17.73 2.78
C ILE A 56 -8.04 -16.60 3.57
N PRO A 57 -8.74 -16.04 4.57
CA PRO A 57 -8.16 -15.03 5.45
C PRO A 57 -6.89 -15.58 6.10
N ASN A 58 -5.79 -14.82 6.05
CA ASN A 58 -4.48 -15.23 6.57
C ASN A 58 -3.98 -16.59 6.03
N GLY A 59 -4.42 -17.00 4.84
CA GLY A 59 -4.11 -18.30 4.27
C GLY A 59 -2.73 -18.44 3.65
N ALA A 60 -1.94 -17.37 3.61
CA ALA A 60 -0.62 -17.34 3.00
C ALA A 60 0.47 -17.21 4.07
N MET A 61 1.49 -18.06 3.99
CA MET A 61 2.70 -18.03 4.79
C MET A 61 3.89 -17.64 3.90
N ILE A 62 4.69 -16.69 4.36
CA ILE A 62 5.87 -16.20 3.62
C ILE A 62 7.01 -17.22 3.80
N GLU A 63 7.49 -17.79 2.70
CA GLU A 63 8.62 -18.74 2.71
C GLU A 63 9.96 -18.05 2.39
N ARG A 64 9.90 -16.93 1.65
CA ARG A 64 11.08 -16.17 1.28
C ARG A 64 10.92 -14.71 1.69
N GLU A 65 11.78 -14.27 2.60
CA GLU A 65 11.88 -12.86 2.92
C GLU A 65 12.21 -12.06 1.65
N ILE A 66 11.47 -10.98 1.44
CA ILE A 66 11.78 -10.04 0.38
C ILE A 66 13.03 -9.31 0.83
N ALA A 67 14.16 -9.60 0.16
CA ALA A 67 15.43 -8.94 0.46
C ALA A 67 15.24 -7.41 0.39
N THR A 68 15.42 -6.75 1.53
CA THR A 68 15.42 -5.30 1.61
C THR A 68 16.84 -4.78 1.38
N ASP A 69 16.97 -3.78 0.52
CA ASP A 69 18.23 -3.09 0.28
C ASP A 69 18.50 -1.96 1.30
N PHE A 70 17.67 -1.87 2.35
CA PHE A 70 17.77 -0.84 3.38
C PHE A 70 19.14 -0.81 4.08
N ALA A 71 19.71 -1.99 4.35
CA ALA A 71 21.01 -2.10 5.03
C ALA A 71 22.20 -1.94 4.08
N THR A 72 22.01 -2.14 2.77
CA THR A 72 23.11 -2.19 1.78
C THR A 72 23.24 -0.90 0.97
N ARG A 73 22.15 -0.14 0.80
CA ARG A 73 22.21 1.15 0.09
C ARG A 73 22.90 2.22 0.95
N PRO A 74 23.76 3.07 0.36
CA PRO A 74 24.39 4.16 1.10
C PRO A 74 23.38 5.19 1.60
N GLN A 75 22.23 5.29 0.93
CA GLN A 75 21.17 6.26 1.20
C GLN A 75 19.86 5.59 1.62
N VAL A 76 19.13 6.27 2.48
CA VAL A 76 17.76 5.97 2.86
C VAL A 76 16.84 6.92 2.09
N LEU A 77 15.81 6.36 1.46
CA LEU A 77 14.80 7.12 0.76
C LEU A 77 13.58 7.32 1.68
N LEU A 78 13.33 8.56 2.07
CA LEU A 78 12.12 8.95 2.78
C LEU A 78 11.06 9.35 1.76
N ARG A 79 9.83 8.85 1.94
CA ARG A 79 8.68 9.24 1.11
C ARG A 79 7.65 9.99 1.94
N LEU A 80 7.25 11.14 1.45
CA LEU A 80 6.15 11.90 2.02
C LEU A 80 4.83 11.20 1.71
N ARG A 81 3.98 11.05 2.74
CA ARG A 81 2.62 10.52 2.55
C ARG A 81 1.76 11.46 1.68
N HIS A 82 1.98 12.76 1.85
CA HIS A 82 1.31 13.82 1.10
C HIS A 82 2.39 14.58 0.31
N PRO A 83 2.46 14.38 -1.02
CA PRO A 83 3.36 15.12 -1.88
C PRO A 83 3.21 16.63 -1.73
N ASN A 84 4.30 17.32 -1.40
CA ASN A 84 4.35 18.78 -1.28
C ASN A 84 5.81 19.25 -1.37
N PHE A 85 6.09 20.20 -2.27
CA PHE A 85 7.46 20.71 -2.50
C PHE A 85 8.02 21.48 -1.32
N ASP A 86 7.19 22.30 -0.64
CA ASP A 86 7.62 23.05 0.54
C ASP A 86 7.93 22.11 1.70
N THR A 87 7.08 21.10 1.94
CA THR A 87 7.33 20.06 2.94
C THR A 87 8.62 19.30 2.63
N ALA A 88 8.83 18.86 1.39
CA ALA A 88 10.06 18.16 1.00
C ALA A 88 11.31 19.01 1.24
N THR A 89 11.24 20.30 0.89
CA THR A 89 12.32 21.26 1.11
C THR A 89 12.57 21.47 2.60
N ASN A 90 11.52 21.66 3.41
CA ASN A 90 11.62 21.82 4.86
C ASN A 90 12.22 20.58 5.54
N VAL A 91 11.89 19.37 5.07
CA VAL A 91 12.53 18.13 5.53
C VAL A 91 14.03 18.16 5.23
N VAL A 92 14.42 18.45 3.99
CA VAL A 92 15.83 18.53 3.58
C VAL A 92 16.59 19.54 4.44
N GLU A 93 16.05 20.74 4.63
CA GLU A 93 16.68 21.79 5.45
C GLU A 93 16.82 21.37 6.91
N ALA A 94 15.80 20.76 7.49
CA ALA A 94 15.82 20.34 8.88
C ALA A 94 16.85 19.23 9.13
N ILE A 95 16.94 18.25 8.22
CA ILE A 95 17.96 17.19 8.27
C ILE A 95 19.34 17.80 8.09
N ASN A 96 19.52 18.65 7.07
CA ASN A 96 20.81 19.23 6.75
C ASN A 96 21.35 20.14 7.86
N ARG A 97 20.47 20.88 8.53
CA ARG A 97 20.82 21.70 9.69
C ARG A 97 21.35 20.87 10.86
N ARG A 98 20.88 19.64 11.05
CA ARG A 98 21.27 18.79 12.18
C ARG A 98 22.48 17.90 11.90
N TYR A 99 22.64 17.45 10.66
CA TYR A 99 23.57 16.39 10.28
C TYR A 99 24.58 16.80 9.19
N GLY A 100 24.55 18.04 8.72
CA GLY A 100 25.35 18.51 7.57
C GLY A 100 24.66 18.19 6.24
N GLN A 101 25.30 18.47 5.10
CA GLN A 101 24.70 18.24 3.78
C GLN A 101 24.62 16.74 3.44
N VAL A 102 23.63 16.07 4.00
CA VAL A 102 23.37 14.63 3.85
C VAL A 102 22.01 14.34 3.23
N ALA A 103 21.14 15.33 3.11
CA ALA A 103 19.81 15.20 2.53
C ALA A 103 19.65 16.03 1.26
N THR A 104 18.99 15.45 0.27
CA THR A 104 18.62 16.09 -0.99
C THR A 104 17.23 15.65 -1.42
N THR A 105 16.62 16.42 -2.30
CA THR A 105 15.34 16.08 -2.92
C THR A 105 15.33 16.54 -4.37
N ALA A 106 14.69 15.76 -5.24
CA ALA A 106 14.47 16.11 -6.65
C ALA A 106 12.99 16.39 -6.96
N ASP A 107 12.09 16.07 -6.03
CA ASP A 107 10.64 16.17 -6.23
C ASP A 107 9.89 16.40 -4.91
N GLY A 108 8.60 16.73 -5.00
CA GLY A 108 7.77 16.94 -3.81
C GLY A 108 7.36 15.67 -3.05
N THR A 109 7.92 14.50 -3.38
CA THR A 109 7.50 13.20 -2.82
C THR A 109 8.59 12.49 -2.04
N SER A 110 9.84 12.73 -2.39
CA SER A 110 10.96 11.91 -1.96
C SER A 110 12.12 12.76 -1.45
N VAL A 111 12.75 12.27 -0.38
CA VAL A 111 13.95 12.86 0.20
C VAL A 111 14.99 11.76 0.35
N GLU A 112 16.13 11.92 -0.31
CA GLU A 112 17.27 11.02 -0.19
C GLU A 112 18.17 11.49 0.94
N VAL A 113 18.54 10.58 1.84
CA VAL A 113 19.38 10.89 3.01
C VAL A 113 20.53 9.89 3.10
N VAL A 114 21.77 10.37 3.09
CA VAL A 114 22.95 9.55 3.35
C VAL A 114 22.91 9.09 4.80
N ALA A 115 22.95 7.77 5.01
CA ALA A 115 22.82 7.15 6.33
C ALA A 115 24.06 6.31 6.70
N PRO A 116 24.31 6.06 8.00
CA PRO A 116 25.42 5.21 8.44
C PRO A 116 25.41 3.82 7.78
N THR A 117 26.60 3.27 7.51
CA THR A 117 26.75 1.92 6.93
C THR A 117 26.47 0.81 7.94
N ASN A 118 26.69 1.07 9.23
CA ASN A 118 26.35 0.12 10.29
C ASN A 118 24.82 -0.02 10.41
N PRO A 119 24.24 -1.23 10.29
CA PRO A 119 22.80 -1.44 10.32
C PRO A 119 22.12 -0.96 11.62
N THR A 120 22.76 -1.17 12.77
CA THR A 120 22.21 -0.77 14.08
C THR A 120 22.18 0.75 14.20
N GLU A 121 23.27 1.42 13.81
CA GLU A 121 23.32 2.89 13.81
C GLU A 121 22.36 3.49 12.80
N ARG A 122 22.17 2.85 11.64
CA ARG A 122 21.21 3.26 10.62
C ARG A 122 19.78 3.22 11.14
N VAL A 123 19.37 2.16 11.82
CA VAL A 123 18.03 2.08 12.44
C VAL A 123 17.85 3.22 13.45
N ALA A 124 18.85 3.45 14.31
CA ALA A 124 18.80 4.54 15.28
C ALA A 124 18.80 5.93 14.61
N PHE A 125 19.47 6.08 13.47
CA PHE A 125 19.48 7.31 12.67
C PHE A 125 18.10 7.57 12.06
N VAL A 126 17.50 6.59 11.39
CA VAL A 126 16.15 6.72 10.80
C VAL A 126 15.10 7.02 11.86
N ALA A 127 15.15 6.35 13.02
CA ALA A 127 14.25 6.66 14.14
C ALA A 127 14.36 8.12 14.62
N LYS A 128 15.57 8.71 14.57
CA LYS A 128 15.77 10.13 14.88
C LYS A 128 15.22 11.06 13.80
N LEU A 129 15.28 10.65 12.53
CA LEU A 129 14.69 11.42 11.43
C LEU A 129 13.16 11.45 11.55
N GLU A 130 12.52 10.33 11.89
CA GLU A 130 11.07 10.25 12.06
C GLU A 130 10.55 11.13 13.21
N GLY A 131 11.35 11.32 14.26
CA GLY A 131 11.01 12.19 15.39
C GLY A 131 11.26 13.68 15.15
N MET A 132 11.74 14.08 13.97
CA MET A 132 12.09 15.47 13.69
C MET A 132 10.83 16.34 13.49
N PRO A 133 10.71 17.48 14.19
CA PRO A 133 9.61 18.40 13.94
C PRO A 133 9.84 19.12 12.60
N ILE A 134 8.89 18.95 11.67
CA ILE A 134 8.91 19.56 10.34
C ILE A 134 7.68 20.44 10.16
N ALA A 135 7.90 21.67 9.71
CA ALA A 135 6.82 22.52 9.22
C ALA A 135 6.29 21.94 7.90
N VAL A 136 5.03 21.53 7.88
CA VAL A 136 4.38 21.02 6.68
C VAL A 136 3.91 22.22 5.85
N GLY A 137 4.18 22.20 4.55
CA GLY A 137 3.67 23.19 3.60
C GLY A 137 2.16 23.12 3.43
N GLU A 138 1.57 24.16 2.83
CA GLU A 138 0.13 24.19 2.59
C GLU A 138 -0.28 23.08 1.61
N GLU A 139 -1.29 22.29 1.99
CA GLU A 139 -1.77 21.23 1.11
C GLU A 139 -2.52 21.82 -0.08
N THR A 140 -2.21 21.36 -1.29
CA THR A 140 -2.95 21.78 -2.49
C THR A 140 -4.42 21.36 -2.35
N PRO A 141 -5.38 22.28 -2.40
CA PRO A 141 -6.79 21.95 -2.25
C PRO A 141 -7.27 20.96 -3.34
N LYS A 142 -8.07 19.96 -2.96
CA LYS A 142 -8.56 18.92 -3.88
C LYS A 142 -10.08 18.91 -3.97
N VAL A 143 -10.60 18.55 -5.13
CA VAL A 143 -12.01 18.21 -5.35
C VAL A 143 -12.11 16.72 -5.61
N VAL A 144 -12.93 16.02 -4.83
CA VAL A 144 -13.17 14.59 -5.00
C VAL A 144 -14.62 14.37 -5.41
N PHE A 145 -14.82 13.65 -6.52
CA PHE A 145 -16.13 13.29 -7.04
C PHE A 145 -16.43 11.81 -6.81
N ASN A 146 -17.54 11.50 -6.14
CA ASN A 146 -18.07 10.15 -6.04
C ASN A 146 -19.17 9.94 -7.09
N SER A 147 -18.83 9.27 -8.20
CA SER A 147 -19.76 9.01 -9.30
C SER A 147 -20.91 8.07 -8.94
N ARG A 148 -20.79 7.27 -7.88
CA ARG A 148 -21.86 6.35 -7.44
C ARG A 148 -22.95 7.06 -6.66
N THR A 149 -22.59 8.04 -5.84
CA THR A 149 -23.52 8.75 -4.94
C THR A 149 -23.84 10.17 -5.39
N GLY A 150 -23.13 10.70 -6.39
CA GLY A 150 -23.23 12.10 -6.80
C GLY A 150 -22.64 13.09 -5.80
N THR A 151 -21.86 12.61 -4.81
CA THR A 151 -21.29 13.46 -3.77
C THR A 151 -20.02 14.14 -4.26
N VAL A 152 -19.93 15.46 -4.05
CA VAL A 152 -18.73 16.27 -4.31
C VAL A 152 -18.18 16.76 -2.97
N VAL A 153 -16.91 16.48 -2.70
CA VAL A 153 -16.19 17.02 -1.54
C VAL A 153 -15.16 18.01 -2.04
N ILE A 154 -15.23 19.24 -1.54
CA ILE A 154 -14.37 20.37 -1.95
C ILE A 154 -13.56 20.79 -0.72
N SER A 155 -12.24 20.80 -0.87
CA SER A 155 -11.32 21.26 0.18
C SER A 155 -11.38 22.78 0.35
N ASP A 156 -11.09 23.26 1.55
CA ASP A 156 -10.98 24.71 1.82
C ASP A 156 -9.91 25.35 0.93
N GLY A 157 -10.10 26.63 0.58
CA GLY A 157 -9.22 27.36 -0.36
C GLY A 157 -9.60 27.26 -1.84
N LEU A 158 -10.66 26.54 -2.22
CA LEU A 158 -11.17 26.49 -3.59
C LEU A 158 -12.34 27.46 -3.84
N ARG A 159 -12.32 28.14 -4.98
CA ARG A 159 -13.44 28.96 -5.48
C ARG A 159 -14.11 28.30 -6.67
N VAL A 160 -15.39 27.97 -6.52
CA VAL A 160 -16.23 27.43 -7.59
C VAL A 160 -16.95 28.57 -8.31
N ARG A 161 -17.06 28.49 -9.64
CA ARG A 161 -17.84 29.42 -10.48
C ARG A 161 -18.83 28.64 -11.33
N SER A 162 -19.87 29.32 -11.84
CA SER A 162 -20.84 28.71 -12.76
C SER A 162 -20.10 28.10 -13.96
N ALA A 163 -20.45 26.86 -14.29
CA ALA A 163 -20.01 26.23 -15.51
C ALA A 163 -20.99 26.63 -16.62
N ALA A 164 -20.69 27.78 -17.24
CA ALA A 164 -21.55 28.48 -18.21
C ALA A 164 -22.93 28.88 -17.67
#